data_AF-A0A1Q3M341-F1
#
_entry.id   AF-A0A1Q3M341-F1
#
_cell.length_a   1.000
_cell.length_b   1.000
_cell.length_c   1.000
_cell.angle_alpha   90.00
_cell.angle_beta   90.00
_cell.angle_gamma   90.00
#
_symmetry.space_group_name_H-M   'P 1'
#
loop_
_entity.id
_entity.type
_entity.pdbx_description
1 polymer ?
#
loop_
_entity_poly.entity_id
_entity_poly.type
_entity_poly.pdbx_seq_one_letter_code
_entity_poly.pdbx_strand_id
1 'polypeptide(L)' 'MGIIIKPILTEKQTAMTEKFPNRFAFRVVPDANKAQIKEEVEKLYGVKVVSVNTALYAGKRKSRYTKGGVVSGKTA' A
#
# COMPACT_ATOMS: atom_id res chain seq x y z
N MET A 1 -6.80 -14.05 -5.64
CA MET A 1 -6.43 -12.64 -5.90
C MET A 1 -5.79 -12.13 -4.61
N GLY A 2 -4.50 -11.78 -4.62
CA GLY A 2 -3.75 -11.46 -3.39
C GLY A 2 -4.17 -10.12 -2.77
N ILE A 3 -4.03 -10.01 -1.46
CA ILE A 3 -4.28 -8.78 -0.68
C ILE A 3 -3.15 -7.79 -0.87
N ILE A 4 -1.91 -8.26 -1.05
CA ILE A 4 -0.73 -7.42 -1.25
C ILE A 4 -0.60 -7.06 -2.73
N ILE A 5 -0.62 -5.75 -3.05
CA ILE A 5 -0.49 -5.23 -4.42
C ILE A 5 0.98 -4.98 -4.76
N LYS A 6 1.69 -4.22 -3.92
CA LYS A 6 3.11 -3.85 -4.12
C LYS A 6 3.75 -3.27 -2.86
N PRO A 7 5.09 -3.34 -2.69
CA PRO A 7 5.78 -2.59 -1.64
C PRO A 7 5.73 -1.07 -1.90
N ILE A 8 5.75 -0.28 -0.82
CA ILE A 8 5.82 1.18 -0.89
C ILE A 8 7.26 1.62 -0.73
N LEU A 9 7.83 2.19 -1.79
CA LEU A 9 9.16 2.79 -1.75
C LEU A 9 9.04 4.32 -1.75
N THR A 10 9.38 4.93 -0.62
CA THR A 10 9.45 6.39 -0.44
C THR A 10 10.56 6.70 0.56
N GLU A 11 11.13 7.91 0.52
CA GLU A 11 12.16 8.35 1.49
C GLU A 11 11.71 8.16 2.94
N LYS A 12 10.43 8.43 3.22
CA LYS A 12 9.83 8.19 4.53
C LYS A 12 9.85 6.71 4.93
N GLN A 13 9.61 5.80 3.99
CA GLN A 13 9.67 4.37 4.27
C GLN A 13 11.10 3.92 4.53
N THR A 14 12.06 4.37 3.72
CA THR A 14 13.48 4.10 3.95
C THR A 14 13.93 4.59 5.34
N ALA A 15 13.60 5.83 5.70
CA ALA A 15 13.90 6.38 7.02
C ALA A 15 13.21 5.63 8.18
N MET A 16 12.04 5.04 7.94
CA MET A 16 11.35 4.22 8.94
C MET A 16 12.04 2.87 9.14
N THR A 17 12.49 2.23 8.06
CA THR A 17 13.25 0.98 8.12
C THR A 17 14.64 1.22 8.74
N GLU A 18 15.29 2.35 8.47
CA GLU A 18 16.55 2.73 9.14
C GLU A 18 16.39 2.92 10.65
N LYS A 19 15.32 3.63 11.09
CA LYS A 19 15.03 3.83 12.52
C LYS A 19 14.54 2.54 13.21
N PHE A 20 13.79 1.73 12.48
CA PHE A 20 13.18 0.49 12.98
C PHE A 20 13.34 -0.62 11.93
N PRO A 21 14.36 -1.48 12.05
CA PRO A 21 14.74 -2.43 10.99
C PRO A 21 13.65 -3.45 10.62
N ASN A 22 12.63 -3.61 11.46
CA ASN A 22 11.59 -4.62 11.30
C ASN A 22 10.27 -4.04 10.78
N ARG A 23 10.29 -2.83 10.20
CA ARG A 23 9.07 -2.16 9.67
C ARG A 23 9.13 -2.03 8.16
N PHE A 24 8.11 -2.57 7.52
CA PHE A 24 7.90 -2.53 6.08
C PHE A 24 6.49 -2.03 5.78
N ALA A 25 6.32 -1.38 4.62
CA ALA A 25 5.02 -0.92 4.16
C ALA A 25 4.65 -1.50 2.80
N PHE A 26 3.39 -1.91 2.70
CA PHE A 26 2.81 -2.47 1.51
C PHE A 26 1.55 -1.70 1.14
N ARG A 27 1.32 -1.58 -0.16
CA ARG A 27 0.02 -1.20 -0.69
C ARG A 27 -0.82 -2.46 -0.77
N VAL A 28 -1.97 -2.42 -0.10
CA VAL A 28 -2.93 -3.53 -0.03
C VAL A 28 -4.24 -3.14 -0.71
N VAL A 29 -5.08 -4.13 -0.99
CA VAL A 29 -6.47 -3.89 -1.42
C VAL A 29 -7.26 -3.19 -0.30
N PRO A 30 -8.12 -2.23 -0.63
CA PRO A 30 -8.84 -1.43 0.37
C PRO A 30 -9.84 -2.25 1.19
N ASP A 31 -10.33 -3.36 0.65
CA ASP A 31 -11.32 -4.23 1.30
C ASP A 31 -10.69 -5.24 2.28
N ALA A 32 -9.38 -5.21 2.47
CA ALA A 32 -8.68 -6.17 3.31
C ALA A 32 -8.70 -5.81 4.80
N ASN A 33 -9.00 -6.82 5.62
CA ASN A 33 -8.91 -6.73 7.07
C ASN A 33 -7.48 -6.95 7.58
N LYS A 34 -7.14 -6.38 8.74
CA LYS A 34 -5.81 -6.53 9.36
C LYS A 34 -5.41 -7.99 9.61
N ALA A 35 -6.36 -8.85 9.98
CA ALA A 35 -6.11 -10.28 10.16
C ALA A 35 -5.69 -10.96 8.85
N GLN A 36 -6.37 -10.63 7.75
CA GLN A 36 -6.06 -11.19 6.45
C GLN A 36 -4.71 -10.71 5.92
N ILE A 37 -4.39 -9.41 6.09
CA ILE A 37 -3.07 -8.86 5.75
C ILE A 37 -1.98 -9.56 6.54
N LYS A 38 -2.21 -9.79 7.84
CA LYS A 38 -1.26 -10.50 8.70
C LYS A 38 -0.98 -11.90 8.15
N GLU A 39 -2.03 -12.70 7.95
CA GLU A 39 -1.87 -14.07 7.45
C GLU A 39 -1.18 -14.13 6.09
N GLU A 40 -1.51 -13.22 5.17
CA GLU A 40 -0.91 -13.23 3.83
C GLU A 40 0.58 -12.87 3.88
N VAL A 41 0.98 -11.88 4.68
CA VAL A 41 2.39 -11.53 4.89
C VAL A 41 3.17 -12.69 5.52
N GLU A 42 2.59 -13.33 6.54
CA GLU A 42 3.21 -14.49 7.20
C GLU A 42 3.36 -15.67 6.23
N LYS A 43 2.36 -15.94 5.38
CA LYS A 43 2.40 -17.01 4.37
C LYS A 43 3.39 -16.73 3.24
N LEU A 44 3.47 -15.49 2.74
CA LEU A 44 4.33 -15.14 1.60
C LEU A 44 5.82 -15.06 1.97
N TYR A 45 6.11 -14.55 3.17
CA TYR A 45 7.49 -14.28 3.60
C TYR A 45 7.99 -15.23 4.68
N GLY A 46 7.14 -16.09 5.25
CA GLY A 46 7.54 -17.03 6.31
C GLY A 46 7.96 -16.36 7.61
N VAL A 47 7.52 -15.13 7.85
CA VAL A 47 7.87 -14.31 9.02
C VAL A 47 6.74 -14.29 10.04
N LYS A 48 7.04 -13.89 11.28
CA LYS A 48 6.02 -13.67 12.33
C LYS A 48 5.69 -12.19 12.44
N VAL A 49 4.43 -11.82 12.24
CA VAL A 49 3.99 -10.42 12.29
C VAL A 49 3.46 -10.09 13.68
N VAL A 50 4.09 -9.09 14.33
CA VAL A 50 3.70 -8.63 15.67
C VAL A 50 2.43 -7.77 15.62
N SER A 51 2.41 -6.78 14.72
CA SER A 51 1.33 -5.81 14.63
C SER A 51 1.15 -5.30 13.20
N VAL A 52 -0.09 -5.02 12.81
CA VAL A 52 -0.43 -4.44 11.49
C VAL A 52 -1.16 -3.11 11.68
N ASN A 53 -0.62 -2.08 11.03
CA ASN A 53 -1.23 -0.76 10.95
C ASN A 53 -1.64 -0.47 9.52
N THR A 54 -2.86 0.01 9.32
CA THR A 54 -3.42 0.35 8.01
C THR A 54 -3.84 1.81 7.99
N ALA A 55 -3.70 2.45 6.85
CA ALA A 55 -4.19 3.81 6.61
C ALA A 55 -4.84 3.85 5.24
N LEU A 56 -6.06 4.40 5.17
CA LEU A 56 -6.79 4.58 3.92
C LEU A 56 -6.46 5.96 3.35
N TYR A 57 -6.03 6.02 2.09
CA TYR A 57 -5.73 7.27 1.40
C TYR A 57 -6.59 7.41 0.15
N ALA A 58 -7.20 8.58 -0.01
CA ALA A 58 -7.97 8.92 -1.21
C ALA A 58 -7.02 9.26 -2.37
N GLY A 59 -7.18 8.58 -3.50
CA GLY A 59 -6.39 8.85 -4.70
C GLY A 59 -6.47 10.31 -5.18
N LYS A 60 -5.35 10.85 -5.67
CA LYS A 60 -5.27 12.23 -6.16
C LYS A 60 -6.17 12.41 -7.38
N ARG A 61 -7.07 13.41 -7.33
CA ARG A 61 -7.86 13.85 -8.50
C ARG A 61 -6.89 14.37 -9.57
N LYS A 62 -6.97 13.83 -10.78
CA LYS A 62 -6.17 14.25 -11.93
C LYS A 62 -7.10 14.49 -13.11
N SER A 63 -6.86 15.57 -13.83
CA SER A 63 -7.42 15.81 -15.15
C SER A 63 -6.32 15.72 -16.20
N ARG A 64 -6.65 15.15 -17.37
CA ARG A 64 -5.76 15.08 -18.52
C ARG A 64 -6.46 15.68 -19.72
N TYR A 65 -5.79 16.58 -20.41
CA TYR A 65 -6.24 17.08 -21.70
C TYR A 65 -5.90 16.04 -22.78
N THR A 66 -6.93 15.59 -23.49
CA THR A 66 -6.81 14.68 -24.64
C THR A 66 -7.37 15.38 -25.88
N LYS A 67 -7.09 14.86 -27.09
CA LYS A 67 -7.60 15.44 -28.34
C LYS A 67 -9.15 15.54 -28.39
N GLY A 68 -9.85 14.72 -27.60
CA GLY A 68 -11.32 14.74 -27.47
C GLY A 68 -11.86 15.55 -26.28
N GLY A 69 -11.01 16.27 -25.54
CA GLY A 69 -11.42 17.11 -24.41
C GLY A 69 -10.73 16.74 -23.08
N VAL A 70 -11.25 17.32 -21.98
CA VAL A 70 -10.72 17.13 -20.63
C VAL A 70 -11.31 15.86 -20.02
N VAL A 71 -10.45 14.87 -19.76
CA VAL A 71 -10.82 13.68 -19.00
C VAL A 71 -10.44 13.92 -17.55
N SER A 72 -11.42 13.96 -16.66
CA SER A 72 -11.20 14.07 -15.21
C SER A 72 -11.39 12.71 -14.53
N GLY A 73 -10.51 12.38 -13.60
CA GLY A 73 -10.52 11.10 -12.88
C GLY A 73 -9.73 11.16 -11.58
N LYS A 74 -9.60 10.00 -10.91
CA LYS A 74 -8.76 9.83 -9.71
C LYS A 74 -7.65 8.84 -10.02
N THR A 75 -6.47 9.09 -9.45
CA THR A 75 -5.36 8.13 -9.49
C THR A 75 -5.74 6.93 -8.65
N ALA A 76 -5.58 5.71 -9.19
CA ALA A 76 -5.78 4.47 -8.44
C ALA A 76 -4.78 4.35 -7.29
#